data_AF-A0A182K7X4-F1
#
_entry.id   AF-A0A182K7X4-F1
#
_cell.length_a   1.000
_cell.length_b   1.000
_cell.length_c   1.000
_cell.angle_alpha   90.00
_cell.angle_beta   90.00
_cell.angle_gamma   90.00
#
_symmetry.space_group_name_H-M   'P 1'
#
loop_
_entity.id
_entity.type
_entity.pdbx_description
1 polymer ?
#
loop_
_entity_poly.entity_id
_entity_poly.type
_entity_poly.pdbx_seq_one_letter_code
_entity_poly.pdbx_strand_id
1 'polypeptide(L)'
;MSSTLVRSAIGATKVLQDNLTIASELTVLAHHLLDVFFSPQTATVHPAEVLLRLVYEQIFNCLVTQRSDVRSFELLLFVLYNLLKREIYMHLKLDIVRILAGTVGGGTRRLVRLLCVGQHLRNDVLLRKTNTVLTLVLSHSLFQYEAVKRVRYFKAFLTLIEKMINEIDLMQLANAKFLCLNIPRAKVSIESLCFVFVLRHLDLLEGVGGYSLELDYVYNLIASVNIIYYKRWKIPSFLVKHVLDGLSRFSNNQTFEKNVSQPRKKMQAILSGAPAYVCESRRAETIFGRLPVTIHRIQWLQLQPDDFGPRLIFNQQLAILHEASVLSIDETSTSILLAMFGAKTLIKVLSTKRATATARLNASVLLSKRNLTRPQLHVVLKQIDCCTNTSQKMMTDHWTDWVRAVYGTVPMLDSATRLRLWSRLAKVEQTTYSNEQQRLLLVDMCASLLVAMIPEMNPALLDACAASYLEASAPGL
;
A
#
# COMPACT_ATOMS: atom_id res chain seq x y z
N MET A 1 -35.84 19.35 10.64
CA MET A 1 -36.90 19.91 9.78
C MET A 1 -36.41 20.22 8.36
N SER A 2 -35.23 20.84 8.16
CA SER A 2 -34.69 21.14 6.82
C SER A 2 -34.43 19.89 5.94
N SER A 3 -33.87 18.82 6.49
CA SER A 3 -33.62 17.56 5.75
C SER A 3 -34.92 16.88 5.26
N THR A 4 -35.98 16.90 6.08
CA THR A 4 -37.29 16.36 5.71
C THR A 4 -37.95 17.19 4.61
N LEU A 5 -37.89 18.52 4.69
CA LEU A 5 -38.38 19.45 3.67
C LEU A 5 -37.69 19.25 2.31
N VAL A 6 -36.37 19.11 2.29
CA VAL A 6 -35.61 18.89 1.05
C VAL A 6 -35.94 17.52 0.44
N ARG A 7 -36.06 16.48 1.26
CA ARG A 7 -36.49 15.15 0.79
C ARG A 7 -37.93 15.16 0.27
N SER A 8 -38.82 15.94 0.89
CA SER A 8 -40.19 16.14 0.40
C SER A 8 -40.23 16.96 -0.88
N ALA A 9 -39.37 17.97 -1.05
CA ALA A 9 -39.24 18.74 -2.30
C ALA A 9 -38.72 17.86 -3.45
N ILE A 10 -37.70 17.03 -3.21
CA ILE A 10 -37.22 16.00 -4.17
C ILE A 10 -38.32 14.97 -4.46
N GLY A 11 -39.14 14.63 -3.47
CA GLY A 11 -40.29 13.75 -3.65
C GLY A 11 -41.38 14.39 -4.52
N ALA A 12 -41.63 15.69 -4.35
CA ALA A 12 -42.64 16.44 -5.10
C ALA A 12 -42.28 16.60 -6.58
N THR A 13 -40.99 16.67 -6.92
CA THR A 13 -40.58 16.70 -8.34
C THR A 13 -40.92 15.41 -9.08
N LYS A 14 -41.21 14.29 -8.40
CA LYS A 14 -41.69 13.06 -9.07
C LYS A 14 -43.11 13.16 -9.66
N VAL A 15 -43.85 14.21 -9.30
CA VAL A 15 -45.20 14.49 -9.83
C VAL A 15 -45.12 15.20 -11.19
N LEU A 16 -43.96 15.78 -11.53
CA LEU A 16 -43.71 16.38 -12.83
C LEU A 16 -43.53 15.29 -13.89
N GLN A 17 -44.06 15.51 -15.09
CA GLN A 17 -44.07 14.49 -16.16
C GLN A 17 -42.83 14.53 -17.08
N ASP A 18 -42.04 15.62 -17.04
CA ASP A 18 -40.90 15.83 -17.92
C ASP A 18 -39.57 15.86 -17.16
N ASN A 19 -38.62 15.02 -17.58
CA ASN A 19 -37.30 14.89 -16.96
C ASN A 19 -36.46 16.17 -17.08
N LEU A 20 -36.62 16.96 -18.15
CA LEU A 20 -35.91 18.23 -18.31
C LEU A 20 -36.40 19.25 -17.27
N THR A 21 -37.73 19.36 -17.13
CA THR A 21 -38.38 20.21 -16.12
C THR A 21 -38.04 19.77 -14.69
N ILE A 22 -37.98 18.47 -14.42
CA ILE A 22 -37.52 17.93 -13.13
C ILE A 22 -36.07 18.36 -12.87
N ALA A 23 -35.18 18.19 -13.84
CA ALA A 23 -33.78 18.54 -13.69
C ALA A 23 -33.57 20.05 -13.49
N SER A 24 -34.35 20.92 -14.15
CA SER A 24 -34.27 22.37 -13.94
C SER A 24 -34.73 22.78 -12.55
N GLU A 25 -35.85 22.26 -12.06
CA GLU A 25 -36.37 22.56 -10.70
C GLU A 25 -35.40 22.05 -9.62
N LEU A 26 -34.87 20.84 -9.78
CA LEU A 26 -33.85 20.31 -8.88
C LEU A 26 -32.55 21.11 -8.95
N THR A 27 -32.20 21.68 -10.11
CA THR A 27 -31.05 22.58 -10.24
C THR A 27 -31.28 23.86 -9.43
N VAL A 28 -32.47 24.45 -9.47
CA VAL A 28 -32.82 25.62 -8.64
C VAL A 28 -32.73 25.26 -7.16
N LEU A 29 -33.26 24.10 -6.76
CA LEU A 29 -33.15 23.60 -5.39
C LEU A 29 -31.69 23.42 -4.94
N ALA A 30 -30.83 22.87 -5.79
CA ALA A 30 -29.40 22.72 -5.51
C ALA A 30 -28.71 24.08 -5.30
N HIS A 31 -29.05 25.09 -6.11
CA HIS A 31 -28.54 26.45 -5.95
C HIS A 31 -29.00 27.05 -4.62
N HIS A 32 -30.28 26.92 -4.29
CA HIS A 32 -30.82 27.41 -3.02
C HIS A 32 -30.19 26.72 -1.81
N LEU A 33 -29.95 25.41 -1.87
CA LEU A 33 -29.23 24.66 -0.84
C LEU A 33 -27.80 25.19 -0.63
N LEU A 34 -27.10 25.51 -1.71
CA LEU A 34 -25.77 26.09 -1.66
C LEU A 34 -25.77 27.53 -1.17
N ASP A 35 -26.74 28.36 -1.57
CA ASP A 35 -26.72 29.79 -1.28
C ASP A 35 -27.22 30.10 0.13
N VAL A 36 -28.14 29.29 0.67
CA VAL A 36 -28.78 29.55 1.97
C VAL A 36 -28.22 28.67 3.09
N PHE A 37 -27.86 27.42 2.79
CA PHE A 37 -27.56 26.43 3.83
C PHE A 37 -26.10 25.97 3.84
N PHE A 38 -25.30 26.30 2.81
CA PHE A 38 -23.89 25.91 2.79
C PHE A 38 -23.03 26.98 3.48
N SER A 39 -22.48 26.61 4.64
CA SER A 39 -21.42 27.37 5.30
C SER A 39 -20.14 26.52 5.30
N PRO A 40 -18.99 27.03 4.83
CA PRO A 40 -17.75 26.27 4.85
C PRO A 40 -17.31 26.02 6.31
N GLN A 41 -17.44 24.78 6.79
CA GLN A 41 -16.93 24.32 8.09
C GLN A 41 -15.95 23.15 7.92
N THR A 42 -14.86 23.16 8.70
CA THR A 42 -13.66 22.36 8.40
C THR A 42 -13.57 20.99 9.10
N ALA A 43 -14.53 20.60 9.95
CA ALA A 43 -14.34 19.45 10.85
C ALA A 43 -15.37 18.31 10.72
N THR A 44 -16.51 18.49 10.08
CA THR A 44 -17.56 17.46 9.97
C THR A 44 -18.31 17.57 8.65
N VAL A 45 -18.65 16.43 8.02
CA VAL A 45 -19.49 16.38 6.80
C VAL A 45 -20.79 17.14 7.07
N HIS A 46 -20.99 18.26 6.37
CA HIS A 46 -22.13 19.13 6.64
C HIS A 46 -23.41 18.48 6.09
N PRO A 47 -24.55 18.50 6.81
CA PRO A 47 -25.80 17.89 6.32
C PRO A 47 -26.24 18.39 4.93
N ALA A 48 -25.92 19.64 4.59
CA ALA A 48 -26.15 20.19 3.26
C ALA A 48 -25.36 19.45 2.16
N GLU A 49 -24.17 18.92 2.44
CA GLU A 49 -23.38 18.15 1.47
C GLU A 49 -24.07 16.83 1.11
N VAL A 50 -24.68 16.17 2.11
CA VAL A 50 -25.46 14.94 1.89
C VAL A 50 -26.70 15.24 1.04
N LEU A 51 -27.39 16.33 1.33
CA LEU A 51 -28.56 16.76 0.56
C LEU A 51 -28.19 17.16 -0.87
N LEU A 52 -27.07 17.88 -1.05
CA LEU A 52 -26.56 18.24 -2.37
C LEU A 52 -26.23 17.01 -3.21
N ARG A 53 -25.52 16.03 -2.64
CA ARG A 53 -25.21 14.78 -3.35
C ARG A 53 -26.48 14.08 -3.84
N LEU A 54 -27.52 14.00 -2.99
CA LEU A 54 -28.80 13.40 -3.35
C LEU A 54 -29.52 14.19 -4.46
N VAL A 55 -29.52 15.52 -4.40
CA VAL A 55 -30.15 16.37 -5.43
C VAL A 55 -29.42 16.22 -6.76
N TYR A 56 -28.09 16.30 -6.77
CA TYR A 56 -27.30 16.14 -7.98
C TYR A 56 -27.41 14.73 -8.58
N GLU A 57 -27.51 13.69 -7.76
CA GLU A 57 -27.78 12.32 -8.24
C GLU A 57 -29.09 12.25 -9.03
N GLN A 58 -30.17 12.86 -8.52
CA GLN A 58 -31.45 12.91 -9.22
C GLN A 58 -31.38 13.74 -10.51
N ILE A 59 -30.72 14.91 -10.48
CA ILE A 59 -30.46 15.72 -11.68
C ILE A 59 -29.75 14.88 -12.75
N PHE A 60 -28.68 14.18 -12.39
CA PHE A 60 -27.90 13.39 -13.34
C PHE A 60 -28.67 12.18 -13.87
N ASN A 61 -29.47 11.51 -13.05
CA ASN A 61 -30.34 10.42 -13.52
C ASN A 61 -31.34 10.90 -14.58
N CYS A 62 -31.96 12.06 -14.37
CA CYS A 62 -32.87 12.66 -15.35
C CYS A 62 -32.15 13.05 -16.66
N LEU A 63 -30.96 13.66 -16.57
CA LEU A 63 -30.26 14.18 -17.75
C LEU A 63 -29.52 13.09 -18.56
N VAL A 64 -29.01 12.05 -17.90
CA VAL A 64 -28.31 10.94 -18.57
C VAL A 64 -29.27 10.07 -19.38
N THR A 65 -30.50 9.88 -18.90
CA THR A 65 -31.53 9.10 -19.61
C THR A 65 -31.97 9.77 -20.92
N GLN A 66 -31.87 11.10 -21.02
CA GLN A 66 -32.21 11.90 -22.21
C GLN A 66 -30.98 12.41 -22.98
N ARG A 67 -29.83 11.74 -22.89
CA ARG A 67 -28.54 12.20 -23.48
C ARG A 67 -28.52 12.53 -24.98
N SER A 68 -29.50 12.04 -25.76
CA SER A 68 -29.63 12.34 -27.19
C SER A 68 -30.27 13.70 -27.46
N ASP A 69 -30.96 14.29 -26.48
CA ASP A 69 -31.55 15.62 -26.59
C ASP A 69 -30.50 16.71 -26.31
N VAL A 70 -30.47 17.73 -27.18
CA VAL A 70 -29.53 18.85 -27.11
C VAL A 70 -29.79 19.69 -25.85
N ARG A 71 -31.06 19.92 -25.49
CA ARG A 71 -31.41 20.74 -24.32
C ARG A 71 -30.99 20.06 -23.01
N SER A 72 -31.21 18.76 -22.92
CA SER A 72 -30.75 17.94 -21.80
C SER A 72 -29.22 17.98 -21.66
N PHE A 73 -28.48 17.92 -22.77
CA PHE A 73 -27.03 18.02 -22.79
C PHE A 73 -26.53 19.43 -22.41
N GLU A 74 -27.20 20.49 -22.89
CA GLU A 74 -26.91 21.87 -22.52
C GLU A 74 -27.11 22.12 -21.03
N LEU A 75 -28.20 21.61 -20.46
CA LEU A 75 -28.48 21.71 -19.04
C LEU A 75 -27.44 20.94 -18.22
N LEU A 76 -27.02 19.75 -18.66
CA LEU A 76 -25.95 18.98 -18.02
C LEU A 76 -24.64 19.78 -17.96
N LEU A 77 -24.22 20.38 -19.08
CA LEU A 77 -23.01 21.21 -19.13
C LEU A 77 -23.13 22.45 -18.24
N PHE A 78 -24.31 23.10 -18.23
CA PHE A 78 -24.58 24.25 -17.38
C PHE A 78 -24.47 23.90 -15.88
N VAL A 79 -25.12 22.81 -15.47
CA VAL A 79 -25.10 22.30 -14.09
C VAL A 79 -23.66 22.00 -13.65
N LEU A 80 -22.89 21.29 -14.48
CA LEU A 80 -21.49 20.96 -14.19
C LEU A 80 -20.60 22.20 -14.12
N TYR A 81 -20.72 23.11 -15.09
CA TYR A 81 -19.92 24.33 -15.11
C TYR A 81 -20.17 25.20 -13.88
N ASN A 82 -21.44 25.40 -13.50
CA ASN A 82 -21.78 26.19 -12.32
C ASN A 82 -21.27 25.53 -11.03
N LEU A 83 -21.43 24.22 -10.88
CA LEU A 83 -20.90 23.46 -9.75
C LEU A 83 -19.38 23.63 -9.62
N LEU A 84 -18.65 23.46 -10.73
CA LEU A 84 -17.19 23.54 -10.74
C LEU A 84 -16.67 24.96 -10.46
N LYS A 85 -17.40 25.99 -10.88
CA LYS A 85 -17.04 27.39 -10.68
C LYS A 85 -17.34 27.90 -9.25
N ARG A 86 -18.35 27.34 -8.57
CA ARG A 86 -18.75 27.78 -7.22
C ARG A 86 -17.64 27.61 -6.18
N GLU A 87 -17.57 28.49 -5.20
CA GLU A 87 -16.58 28.46 -4.11
C GLU A 87 -16.97 27.47 -3.00
N ILE A 88 -17.05 26.18 -3.37
CA ILE A 88 -17.33 25.07 -2.46
C ILE A 88 -16.10 24.16 -2.36
N TYR A 89 -16.08 23.29 -1.34
CA TYR A 89 -14.96 22.40 -1.14
C TYR A 89 -14.68 21.52 -2.36
N MET A 90 -13.40 21.43 -2.73
CA MET A 90 -12.97 20.66 -3.90
C MET A 90 -13.33 19.18 -3.84
N HIS A 91 -13.28 18.58 -2.65
CA HIS A 91 -13.66 17.17 -2.48
C HIS A 91 -15.15 16.96 -2.80
N LEU A 92 -16.02 17.89 -2.41
CA LEU A 92 -17.46 17.83 -2.71
C LEU A 92 -17.73 17.96 -4.22
N LYS A 93 -17.03 18.88 -4.91
CA LYS A 93 -17.13 19.01 -6.37
C LYS A 93 -16.79 17.70 -7.07
N LEU A 94 -15.67 17.08 -6.69
CA LEU A 94 -15.20 15.84 -7.29
C LEU A 94 -16.13 14.67 -6.94
N ASP A 95 -16.65 14.60 -5.72
CA ASP A 95 -17.62 13.57 -5.33
C ASP A 95 -18.91 13.68 -6.14
N ILE A 96 -19.42 14.88 -6.38
CA ILE A 96 -20.61 15.10 -7.22
C ILE A 96 -20.31 14.71 -8.68
N VAL A 97 -19.15 15.08 -9.22
CA VAL A 97 -18.73 14.65 -10.57
C VAL A 97 -18.61 13.12 -10.66
N ARG A 98 -18.18 12.45 -9.58
CA ARG A 98 -18.15 10.98 -9.50
C ARG A 98 -19.52 10.36 -9.49
N ILE A 99 -20.54 11.01 -8.91
CA ILE A 99 -21.94 10.55 -9.02
C ILE A 99 -22.34 10.48 -10.49
N LEU A 100 -22.08 11.54 -11.28
CA LEU A 100 -22.34 11.54 -12.72
C LEU A 100 -21.57 10.44 -13.47
N ALA A 101 -20.31 10.20 -13.09
CA ALA A 101 -19.56 9.08 -13.66
C ALA A 101 -20.22 7.74 -13.30
N GLY A 102 -20.69 7.58 -12.05
CA GLY A 102 -21.40 6.42 -11.53
C GLY A 102 -22.71 6.12 -12.28
N THR A 103 -23.50 7.14 -12.61
CA THR A 103 -24.77 6.97 -13.34
C THR A 103 -24.58 6.41 -14.76
N VAL A 104 -23.39 6.54 -15.35
CA VAL A 104 -23.02 5.90 -16.63
C VAL A 104 -22.15 4.64 -16.47
N GLY A 105 -22.08 4.10 -15.26
CA GLY A 105 -21.41 2.86 -14.90
C GLY A 105 -19.94 3.01 -14.49
N GLY A 106 -19.53 4.20 -14.05
CA GLY A 106 -18.30 4.46 -13.31
C GLY A 106 -17.07 4.84 -14.14
N GLY A 107 -16.21 5.68 -13.54
CA GLY A 107 -14.90 6.05 -14.07
C GLY A 107 -14.87 7.32 -14.91
N THR A 108 -13.76 8.03 -14.81
CA THR A 108 -13.44 9.24 -15.57
C THR A 108 -13.53 9.00 -17.08
N ARG A 109 -13.13 7.84 -17.60
CA ARG A 109 -13.28 7.52 -19.03
C ARG A 109 -14.74 7.55 -19.50
N ARG A 110 -15.67 6.99 -18.72
CA ARG A 110 -17.09 6.94 -19.09
C ARG A 110 -17.74 8.31 -19.00
N LEU A 111 -17.33 9.11 -18.01
CA LEU A 111 -17.69 10.52 -17.92
C LEU A 111 -17.28 11.29 -19.19
N VAL A 112 -16.02 11.15 -19.65
CA VAL A 112 -15.58 11.81 -20.89
C VAL A 112 -16.41 11.35 -22.10
N ARG A 113 -16.73 10.07 -22.21
CA ARG A 113 -17.59 9.57 -23.30
C ARG A 113 -19.00 10.16 -23.27
N LEU A 114 -19.56 10.36 -22.07
CA LEU A 114 -20.85 11.01 -21.90
C LEU A 114 -20.80 12.48 -22.34
N LEU A 115 -19.72 13.18 -22.02
CA LEU A 115 -19.55 14.60 -22.35
C LEU A 115 -19.13 14.82 -23.82
N CYS A 116 -18.58 13.81 -24.48
CA CYS A 116 -18.14 13.87 -25.87
C CYS A 116 -19.07 13.11 -26.84
N VAL A 117 -20.36 13.46 -26.85
CA VAL A 117 -21.33 12.92 -27.81
C VAL A 117 -21.26 13.69 -29.13
N GLY A 118 -21.01 12.98 -30.22
CA GLY A 118 -20.68 13.60 -31.52
C GLY A 118 -21.74 14.45 -32.17
N GLN A 119 -23.00 14.25 -31.84
CA GLN A 119 -24.08 15.10 -32.34
C GLN A 119 -24.00 16.50 -31.74
N HIS A 120 -23.66 16.61 -30.46
CA HIS A 120 -23.63 17.87 -29.71
C HIS A 120 -22.32 18.65 -29.91
N LEU A 121 -21.20 17.94 -30.13
CA LEU A 121 -19.89 18.56 -30.34
C LEU A 121 -19.72 19.23 -31.71
N ARG A 122 -20.69 19.10 -32.62
CA ARG A 122 -20.73 19.86 -33.89
C ARG A 122 -21.06 21.33 -33.69
N ASN A 123 -21.65 21.69 -32.56
CA ASN A 123 -21.90 23.08 -32.18
C ASN A 123 -20.67 23.62 -31.45
N ASP A 124 -19.99 24.60 -32.05
CA ASP A 124 -18.78 25.22 -31.49
C ASP A 124 -18.96 25.76 -30.08
N VAL A 125 -20.15 26.26 -29.74
CA VAL A 125 -20.45 26.78 -28.40
C VAL A 125 -20.47 25.64 -27.38
N LEU A 126 -21.10 24.51 -27.73
CA LEU A 126 -21.16 23.34 -26.85
C LEU A 126 -19.79 22.67 -26.74
N LEU A 127 -19.03 22.60 -27.83
CA LEU A 127 -17.66 22.12 -27.83
C LEU A 127 -16.78 22.91 -26.86
N ARG A 128 -16.82 24.25 -26.92
CA ARG A 128 -16.05 25.11 -25.98
C ARG A 128 -16.46 24.91 -24.53
N LYS A 129 -17.77 24.75 -24.26
CA LYS A 129 -18.28 24.45 -22.91
C LYS A 129 -17.80 23.08 -22.42
N THR A 130 -17.86 22.06 -23.27
CA THR A 130 -17.35 20.72 -22.97
C THR A 130 -15.85 20.76 -22.67
N ASN A 131 -15.05 21.44 -23.50
CA ASN A 131 -13.61 21.60 -23.27
C ASN A 131 -13.36 22.21 -21.90
N THR A 132 -14.06 23.30 -21.57
CA THR A 132 -13.91 23.99 -20.29
C THR A 132 -14.25 23.07 -19.11
N VAL A 133 -15.37 22.35 -19.18
CA VAL A 133 -15.78 21.40 -18.13
C VAL A 133 -14.74 20.29 -17.98
N LEU A 134 -14.28 19.69 -19.09
CA LEU A 134 -13.26 18.64 -19.05
C LEU A 134 -11.93 19.16 -18.50
N THR A 135 -11.51 20.35 -18.89
CA THR A 135 -10.28 20.98 -18.37
C THR A 135 -10.36 21.12 -16.86
N LEU A 136 -11.47 21.65 -16.34
CA LEU A 136 -11.65 21.83 -14.89
C LEU A 136 -11.69 20.48 -14.16
N VAL A 137 -12.49 19.52 -14.66
CA VAL A 137 -12.61 18.19 -14.05
C VAL A 137 -11.26 17.47 -14.02
N LEU A 138 -10.58 17.33 -15.16
CA LEU A 138 -9.30 16.62 -15.23
C LEU A 138 -8.21 17.33 -14.41
N SER A 139 -8.20 18.67 -14.43
CA SER A 139 -7.24 19.44 -13.64
C SER A 139 -7.41 19.17 -12.15
N HIS A 140 -8.64 19.24 -11.64
CA HIS A 140 -8.91 19.01 -10.23
C HIS A 140 -8.73 17.54 -9.83
N SER A 141 -9.16 16.60 -10.67
CA SER A 141 -9.03 15.17 -10.41
C SER A 141 -7.58 14.69 -10.39
N LEU A 142 -6.67 15.27 -11.18
CA LEU A 142 -5.24 14.93 -11.08
C LEU A 142 -4.57 15.68 -9.93
N PHE A 143 -4.87 16.98 -9.78
CA PHE A 143 -4.20 17.82 -8.79
C PHE A 143 -4.48 17.40 -7.34
N GLN A 144 -5.60 16.70 -7.06
CA GLN A 144 -5.85 16.11 -5.73
C GLN A 144 -4.75 15.13 -5.29
N TYR A 145 -4.01 14.54 -6.24
CA TYR A 145 -2.90 13.61 -6.00
C TYR A 145 -1.53 14.29 -6.03
N GLU A 146 -1.47 15.62 -6.14
CA GLU A 146 -0.22 16.38 -6.09
C GLU A 146 0.20 16.73 -4.66
N ALA A 147 1.48 16.47 -4.35
CA ALA A 147 2.02 16.67 -3.00
C ALA A 147 2.22 18.16 -2.67
N VAL A 148 2.30 19.03 -3.68
CA VAL A 148 2.63 20.45 -3.52
C VAL A 148 1.37 21.31 -3.66
N LYS A 149 0.67 21.54 -2.55
CA LYS A 149 -0.51 22.40 -2.46
C LYS A 149 -0.14 23.89 -2.58
N ARG A 150 0.28 24.37 -3.75
CA ARG A 150 0.33 25.83 -4.03
C ARG A 150 -0.52 26.20 -5.24
N VAL A 151 -1.30 27.27 -5.10
CA VAL A 151 -2.21 27.83 -6.11
C VAL A 151 -1.52 28.13 -7.45
N ARG A 152 -0.26 28.60 -7.42
CA ARG A 152 0.52 28.89 -8.63
C ARG A 152 0.77 27.66 -9.50
N TYR A 153 0.99 26.48 -8.88
CA TYR A 153 1.18 25.24 -9.63
C TYR A 153 -0.13 24.75 -10.24
N PHE A 154 -1.27 24.97 -9.56
CA PHE A 154 -2.57 24.63 -10.12
C PHE A 154 -2.90 25.44 -11.38
N LYS A 155 -2.62 26.76 -11.40
CA LYS A 155 -2.85 27.59 -12.59
C LYS A 155 -2.03 27.11 -13.79
N ALA A 156 -0.75 26.82 -13.58
CA ALA A 156 0.11 26.27 -14.63
C ALA A 156 -0.39 24.88 -15.09
N PHE A 157 -0.84 24.04 -14.16
CA PHE A 157 -1.42 22.72 -14.45
C PHE A 157 -2.67 22.83 -15.31
N LEU A 158 -3.58 23.76 -14.97
CA LEU A 158 -4.81 24.03 -15.69
C LEU A 158 -4.52 24.45 -17.14
N THR A 159 -3.59 25.38 -17.35
CA THR A 159 -3.20 25.81 -18.71
C THR A 159 -2.63 24.67 -19.55
N LEU A 160 -1.88 23.75 -18.93
CA LEU A 160 -1.32 22.58 -19.62
C LEU A 160 -2.41 21.57 -20.02
N ILE A 161 -3.37 21.31 -19.13
CA ILE A 161 -4.52 20.43 -19.42
C ILE A 161 -5.45 21.05 -20.47
N GLU A 162 -5.67 22.37 -20.40
CA GLU A 162 -6.44 23.13 -21.38
C GLU A 162 -5.83 23.03 -22.78
N LYS A 163 -4.52 23.28 -22.88
CA LYS A 163 -3.79 23.12 -24.14
C LYS A 163 -3.94 21.72 -24.71
N MET A 164 -3.75 20.70 -23.86
CA MET A 164 -3.89 19.30 -24.27
C MET A 164 -5.31 19.00 -24.79
N ILE A 165 -6.37 19.50 -24.16
CA ILE A 165 -7.75 19.27 -24.62
C ILE A 165 -8.05 19.99 -25.93
N ASN A 166 -7.52 21.20 -26.12
CA ASN A 166 -7.78 21.98 -27.33
C ASN A 166 -7.06 21.44 -28.57
N GLU A 167 -5.95 20.72 -28.40
CA GLU A 167 -5.13 20.20 -29.50
C GLU A 167 -5.53 18.79 -29.96
N ILE A 168 -6.58 18.21 -29.38
CA ILE A 168 -6.99 16.83 -29.64
C ILE A 168 -8.38 16.70 -30.23
N ASP A 169 -8.60 15.65 -31.02
CA ASP A 169 -9.93 15.24 -31.43
C ASP A 169 -10.60 14.44 -30.30
N LEU A 170 -11.36 15.16 -29.46
CA LEU A 170 -12.11 14.58 -28.34
C LEU A 170 -13.08 13.48 -28.78
N MET A 171 -13.65 13.60 -29.97
CA MET A 171 -14.60 12.63 -30.52
C MET A 171 -13.93 11.30 -30.84
N GLN A 172 -12.77 11.36 -31.49
CA GLN A 172 -11.99 10.19 -31.82
C GLN A 172 -11.42 9.53 -30.54
N LEU A 173 -10.92 10.34 -29.60
CA LEU A 173 -10.21 9.86 -28.41
C LEU A 173 -11.13 9.34 -27.31
N ALA A 174 -12.30 9.94 -27.11
CA ALA A 174 -13.28 9.43 -26.14
C ALA A 174 -13.70 7.98 -26.51
N ASN A 175 -13.81 7.70 -27.81
CA ASN A 175 -14.20 6.39 -28.31
C ASN A 175 -13.02 5.40 -28.44
N ALA A 176 -11.78 5.89 -28.46
CA ALA A 176 -10.60 5.06 -28.53
C ALA A 176 -10.46 4.14 -27.30
N LYS A 177 -10.51 2.83 -27.52
CA LYS A 177 -10.16 1.85 -26.47
C LYS A 177 -8.64 1.68 -26.35
N PHE A 178 -7.97 1.64 -27.49
CA PHE A 178 -6.51 1.57 -27.60
C PHE A 178 -6.02 2.63 -28.58
N LEU A 179 -5.05 3.45 -28.15
CA LEU A 179 -4.46 4.50 -28.99
C LEU A 179 -3.92 3.94 -30.32
N CYS A 180 -3.20 2.83 -30.26
CA CYS A 180 -2.53 2.23 -31.42
C CYS A 180 -3.45 1.55 -32.44
N LEU A 181 -4.68 1.21 -32.05
CA LEU A 181 -5.62 0.51 -32.92
C LEU A 181 -6.62 1.47 -33.56
N ASN A 182 -7.01 2.52 -32.83
CA ASN A 182 -8.12 3.39 -33.25
C ASN A 182 -7.64 4.70 -33.88
N ILE A 183 -6.35 5.03 -33.77
CA ILE A 183 -5.77 6.27 -34.31
C ILE A 183 -4.56 5.92 -35.18
N PRO A 184 -4.56 6.33 -36.46
CA PRO A 184 -3.41 6.12 -37.34
C PRO A 184 -2.14 6.72 -36.72
N ARG A 185 -1.02 5.98 -36.72
CA ARG A 185 0.25 6.43 -36.11
C ARG A 185 0.71 7.81 -36.58
N ALA A 186 0.41 8.18 -37.82
CA ALA A 186 0.72 9.49 -38.38
C ALA A 186 -0.08 10.64 -37.73
N LYS A 187 -1.31 10.37 -37.29
CA LYS A 187 -2.23 11.34 -36.66
C LYS A 187 -2.11 11.40 -35.14
N VAL A 188 -1.46 10.42 -34.51
CA VAL A 188 -1.22 10.44 -33.06
C VAL A 188 -0.28 11.61 -32.73
N SER A 189 -0.75 12.52 -31.88
CA SER A 189 0.04 13.57 -31.21
C SER A 189 0.43 13.16 -29.79
N ILE A 190 1.34 13.92 -29.15
CA ILE A 190 1.70 13.66 -27.76
C ILE A 190 0.53 14.01 -26.83
N GLU A 191 -0.24 15.04 -27.14
CA GLU A 191 -1.42 15.47 -26.41
C GLU A 191 -2.50 14.37 -26.41
N SER A 192 -2.71 13.74 -27.58
CA SER A 192 -3.64 12.61 -27.73
C SER A 192 -3.26 11.43 -26.83
N LEU A 193 -1.96 11.15 -26.76
CA LEU A 193 -1.40 10.10 -25.91
C LEU A 193 -1.56 10.45 -24.43
N CYS A 194 -1.20 11.69 -24.06
CA CYS A 194 -1.30 12.20 -22.70
C CYS A 194 -2.75 12.17 -22.21
N PHE A 195 -3.70 12.57 -23.05
CA PHE A 195 -5.12 12.57 -22.72
C PHE A 195 -5.62 11.18 -22.37
N VAL A 196 -5.40 10.18 -23.24
CA VAL A 196 -5.82 8.81 -22.97
C VAL A 196 -5.12 8.26 -21.73
N PHE A 197 -3.83 8.54 -21.56
CA PHE A 197 -3.10 8.11 -20.38
C PHE A 197 -3.71 8.69 -19.09
N VAL A 198 -4.00 10.00 -19.06
CA VAL A 198 -4.64 10.68 -17.92
C VAL A 198 -5.96 10.03 -17.53
N LEU A 199 -6.86 9.80 -18.50
CA LEU A 199 -8.17 9.22 -18.20
C LEU A 199 -8.05 7.85 -17.53
N ARG A 200 -7.16 7.01 -18.04
CA ARG A 200 -6.96 5.65 -17.52
C ARG A 200 -6.21 5.63 -16.20
N HIS A 201 -5.28 6.56 -16.02
CA HIS A 201 -4.58 6.73 -14.75
C HIS A 201 -5.54 7.18 -13.66
N LEU A 202 -6.45 8.12 -13.96
CA LEU A 202 -7.49 8.54 -13.04
C LEU A 202 -8.43 7.39 -12.68
N ASP A 203 -8.92 6.62 -13.65
CA ASP A 203 -9.75 5.43 -13.36
C ASP A 203 -9.06 4.49 -12.34
N LEU A 204 -7.75 4.24 -12.51
CA LEU A 204 -6.96 3.43 -11.58
C LEU A 204 -6.76 4.08 -10.20
N LEU A 205 -6.56 5.40 -10.13
CA LEU A 205 -6.42 6.12 -8.88
C LEU A 205 -7.73 6.23 -8.09
N GLU A 206 -8.87 6.20 -8.78
CA GLU A 206 -10.21 6.18 -8.21
C GLU A 206 -10.65 4.78 -7.75
N GLY A 207 -9.80 3.76 -7.95
CA GLY A 207 -10.10 2.38 -7.54
C GLY A 207 -11.12 1.67 -8.44
N VAL A 208 -11.37 2.21 -9.65
CA VAL A 208 -12.21 1.54 -10.66
C VAL A 208 -11.41 0.36 -11.23
N GLY A 209 -11.61 -0.82 -10.65
CA GLY A 209 -10.81 -2.02 -10.90
C GLY A 209 -11.51 -3.10 -11.72
N GLY A 210 -10.70 -3.98 -12.29
CA GLY A 210 -11.13 -5.17 -13.04
C GLY A 210 -10.01 -5.64 -13.97
N TYR A 211 -9.84 -6.96 -14.13
CA TYR A 211 -8.76 -7.54 -14.94
C TYR A 211 -8.68 -6.95 -16.36
N SER A 212 -9.81 -6.63 -16.98
CA SER A 212 -9.84 -6.03 -18.32
C SER A 212 -9.36 -4.57 -18.36
N LEU A 213 -9.58 -3.79 -17.30
CA LEU A 213 -9.21 -2.38 -17.21
C LEU A 213 -7.71 -2.22 -16.93
N GLU A 214 -7.16 -3.08 -16.07
CA GLU A 214 -5.72 -3.15 -15.82
C GLU A 214 -4.95 -3.59 -17.07
N LEU A 215 -5.46 -4.60 -17.80
CA LEU A 215 -4.89 -4.99 -19.09
C LEU A 215 -4.97 -3.85 -20.10
N ASP A 216 -6.14 -3.19 -20.25
CA ASP A 216 -6.31 -2.00 -21.10
C ASP A 216 -5.25 -0.92 -20.78
N TYR A 217 -5.00 -0.67 -19.49
CA TYR A 217 -4.00 0.29 -19.03
C TYR A 217 -2.58 -0.15 -19.41
N VAL A 218 -2.22 -1.42 -19.13
CA VAL A 218 -0.89 -1.98 -19.44
C VAL A 218 -0.62 -1.93 -20.94
N TYR A 219 -1.59 -2.30 -21.78
CA TYR A 219 -1.46 -2.21 -23.23
C TYR A 219 -1.27 -0.76 -23.71
N ASN A 220 -2.04 0.19 -23.19
CA ASN A 220 -1.88 1.60 -23.54
C ASN A 220 -0.56 2.17 -23.02
N LEU A 221 -0.06 1.72 -21.86
CA LEU A 221 1.24 2.10 -21.32
C LEU A 221 2.38 1.57 -22.20
N ILE A 222 2.38 0.29 -22.56
CA ILE A 222 3.36 -0.34 -23.48
C ILE A 222 3.37 0.39 -24.83
N ALA A 223 2.19 0.63 -25.40
CA ALA A 223 2.01 1.39 -26.62
C ALA A 223 2.63 2.79 -26.52
N SER A 224 2.31 3.50 -25.43
CA SER A 224 2.76 4.86 -25.21
C SER A 224 4.27 4.96 -25.09
N VAL A 225 4.88 4.07 -24.30
CA VAL A 225 6.33 3.95 -24.15
C VAL A 225 7.01 3.78 -25.51
N ASN A 226 6.53 2.85 -26.31
CA ASN A 226 7.11 2.59 -27.61
C ASN A 226 6.95 3.80 -28.55
N ILE A 227 5.76 4.39 -28.62
CA ILE A 227 5.50 5.56 -29.48
C ILE A 227 6.39 6.74 -29.08
N ILE A 228 6.44 7.10 -27.79
CA ILE A 228 7.22 8.23 -27.29
C ILE A 228 8.70 8.03 -27.60
N TYR A 229 9.23 6.82 -27.36
CA TYR A 229 10.63 6.50 -27.66
C TYR A 229 10.95 6.66 -29.15
N TYR A 230 10.15 6.06 -30.03
CA TYR A 230 10.42 6.09 -31.47
C TYR A 230 10.23 7.49 -32.07
N LYS A 231 9.21 8.23 -31.61
CA LYS A 231 8.98 9.62 -32.06
C LYS A 231 9.85 10.66 -31.35
N ARG A 232 10.66 10.25 -30.37
CA ARG A 232 11.55 11.12 -29.56
C ARG A 232 10.81 12.30 -28.92
N TRP A 233 9.56 12.08 -28.50
CA TRP A 233 8.77 13.14 -27.88
C TRP A 233 9.16 13.37 -26.43
N LYS A 234 9.05 14.62 -25.97
CA LYS A 234 9.23 14.98 -24.56
C LYS A 234 7.91 14.91 -23.82
N ILE A 235 7.86 14.13 -22.74
CA ILE A 235 6.67 14.05 -21.89
C ILE A 235 6.49 15.38 -21.14
N PRO A 236 5.28 15.97 -21.13
CA PRO A 236 4.99 17.16 -20.32
C PRO A 236 5.31 16.91 -18.85
N SER A 237 5.99 17.87 -18.20
CA SER A 237 6.52 17.73 -16.83
C SER A 237 5.48 17.27 -15.80
N PHE A 238 4.24 17.76 -15.92
CA PHE A 238 3.15 17.39 -15.03
C PHE A 238 2.75 15.90 -15.15
N LEU A 239 2.92 15.31 -16.32
CA LEU A 239 2.57 13.91 -16.58
C LEU A 239 3.72 12.96 -16.24
N VAL A 240 4.97 13.46 -16.19
CA VAL A 240 6.16 12.65 -15.87
C VAL A 240 5.94 11.86 -14.57
N LYS A 241 5.45 12.52 -13.52
CA LYS A 241 5.15 11.86 -12.25
C LYS A 241 4.09 10.75 -12.42
N HIS A 242 2.97 11.04 -13.06
CA HIS A 242 1.91 10.04 -13.26
C HIS A 242 2.35 8.87 -14.15
N VAL A 243 3.19 9.13 -15.15
CA VAL A 243 3.82 8.12 -16.00
C VAL A 243 4.74 7.24 -15.17
N LEU A 244 5.58 7.84 -14.33
CA LEU A 244 6.46 7.13 -13.42
C LEU A 244 5.68 6.29 -12.39
N ASP A 245 4.57 6.80 -11.86
CA ASP A 245 3.70 6.09 -10.91
C ASP A 245 2.97 4.93 -11.60
N GLY A 246 2.56 5.13 -12.85
CA GLY A 246 2.01 4.08 -13.69
C GLY A 246 3.03 2.99 -13.98
N LEU A 247 4.26 3.37 -14.32
CA LEU A 247 5.34 2.45 -14.59
C LEU A 247 5.74 1.68 -13.34
N SER A 248 5.90 2.31 -12.18
CA SER A 248 6.31 1.60 -10.97
C SER A 248 5.29 0.55 -10.50
N ARG A 249 4.01 0.73 -10.85
CA ARG A 249 2.95 -0.25 -10.59
C ARG A 249 3.01 -1.47 -11.52
N PHE A 250 3.50 -1.32 -12.76
CA PHE A 250 3.40 -2.35 -13.79
C PHE A 250 4.73 -2.72 -14.48
N SER A 251 5.85 -2.11 -14.08
CA SER A 251 7.19 -2.36 -14.63
C SER A 251 7.65 -3.79 -14.38
N ASN A 252 7.21 -4.38 -13.27
CA ASN A 252 7.52 -5.76 -12.86
C ASN A 252 6.51 -6.77 -13.42
N ASN A 253 5.54 -6.34 -14.24
CA ASN A 253 4.59 -7.23 -14.88
C ASN A 253 5.27 -7.92 -16.07
N GLN A 254 5.25 -9.26 -16.11
CA GLN A 254 5.83 -10.05 -17.20
C GLN A 254 5.31 -9.62 -18.59
N THR A 255 4.07 -9.12 -18.67
CA THR A 255 3.50 -8.62 -19.93
C THR A 255 4.20 -7.35 -20.42
N PHE A 256 4.66 -6.48 -19.52
CA PHE A 256 5.42 -5.29 -19.90
C PHE A 256 6.82 -5.65 -20.40
N GLU A 257 7.54 -6.51 -19.67
CA GLU A 257 8.90 -6.94 -20.06
C GLU A 257 8.93 -7.71 -21.38
N LYS A 258 7.91 -8.55 -21.65
CA LYS A 258 7.82 -9.33 -22.90
C LYS A 258 7.49 -8.47 -24.13
N ASN A 259 6.76 -7.36 -23.96
CA ASN A 259 6.23 -6.58 -25.09
C ASN A 259 6.98 -5.25 -25.34
N VAL A 260 7.90 -4.84 -24.47
CA VAL A 260 8.75 -3.67 -24.66
C VAL A 260 10.19 -4.11 -24.86
N SER A 261 10.72 -3.94 -26.08
CA SER A 261 12.13 -4.23 -26.35
C SER A 261 13.05 -3.26 -25.63
N GLN A 262 14.04 -3.80 -24.89
CA GLN A 262 15.00 -3.04 -24.09
C GLN A 262 14.34 -2.00 -23.16
N PRO A 263 13.43 -2.44 -22.25
CA PRO A 263 12.54 -1.55 -21.51
C PRO A 263 13.31 -0.53 -20.67
N ARG A 264 14.39 -0.96 -20.01
CA ARG A 264 15.25 -0.08 -19.20
C ARG A 264 15.88 1.05 -20.02
N LYS A 265 16.39 0.76 -21.23
CA LYS A 265 17.01 1.76 -22.12
C LYS A 265 15.97 2.75 -22.65
N LYS A 266 14.81 2.25 -23.09
CA LYS A 266 13.71 3.11 -23.55
C LYS A 266 13.22 4.04 -22.45
N MET A 267 13.08 3.51 -21.23
CA MET A 267 12.70 4.29 -20.06
C MET A 267 13.71 5.38 -19.72
N GLN A 268 15.00 5.04 -19.66
CA GLN A 268 16.06 6.02 -19.42
C GLN A 268 16.07 7.12 -20.48
N ALA A 269 15.85 6.79 -21.75
CA ALA A 269 15.79 7.78 -22.82
C ALA A 269 14.58 8.73 -22.68
N ILE A 270 13.39 8.19 -22.36
CA ILE A 270 12.16 8.97 -22.19
C ILE A 270 12.25 9.87 -20.95
N LEU A 271 12.87 9.39 -19.88
CA LEU A 271 12.95 10.07 -18.58
C LEU A 271 14.23 10.90 -18.40
N SER A 272 15.10 10.98 -19.42
CA SER A 272 16.40 11.67 -19.37
C SER A 272 16.32 13.18 -19.05
N GLY A 273 15.13 13.79 -19.10
CA GLY A 273 14.86 15.17 -18.66
C GLY A 273 14.07 15.31 -17.35
N ALA A 274 13.71 14.19 -16.70
CA ALA A 274 13.11 14.21 -15.37
C ALA A 274 14.22 14.35 -14.33
N PRO A 275 14.00 15.08 -13.21
CA PRO A 275 14.97 15.07 -12.13
C PRO A 275 15.18 13.62 -11.69
N ALA A 276 16.43 13.27 -11.33
CA ALA A 276 16.91 11.91 -11.08
C ALA A 276 16.16 11.22 -9.92
N TYR A 277 14.89 10.86 -10.12
CA TYR A 277 13.99 10.30 -9.11
C TYR A 277 13.65 8.84 -9.37
N VAL A 278 14.18 8.24 -10.43
CA VAL A 278 14.09 6.80 -10.68
C VAL A 278 15.47 6.19 -10.52
N CYS A 279 15.96 6.21 -9.29
CA CYS A 279 16.92 5.21 -8.89
C CYS A 279 16.10 4.11 -8.22
N GLU A 280 16.16 2.88 -8.76
CA GLU A 280 15.84 1.65 -8.03
C GLU A 280 16.73 1.63 -6.79
N SER A 281 16.32 2.33 -5.73
CA SER A 281 17.07 2.30 -4.50
C SER A 281 16.82 0.92 -3.92
N ARG A 282 17.88 0.11 -3.74
CA ARG A 282 17.83 -1.18 -3.02
C ARG A 282 17.03 -1.05 -1.71
N ARG A 283 17.09 0.12 -1.07
CA ARG A 283 16.34 0.47 0.15
C ARG A 283 14.81 0.40 -0.03
N ALA A 284 14.27 0.76 -1.20
CA ALA A 284 12.85 0.66 -1.49
C ALA A 284 12.39 -0.78 -1.71
N GLU A 285 13.16 -1.58 -2.46
CA GLU A 285 12.91 -3.03 -2.61
C GLU A 285 13.00 -3.76 -1.26
N THR A 286 13.95 -3.37 -0.40
CA THR A 286 14.13 -3.99 0.92
C THR A 286 12.95 -3.69 1.87
N ILE A 287 12.32 -2.51 1.76
CA ILE A 287 11.27 -2.07 2.67
C ILE A 287 9.86 -2.45 2.17
N PHE A 288 9.65 -2.43 0.85
CA PHE A 288 8.33 -2.71 0.25
C PHE A 288 8.22 -4.09 -0.39
N GLY A 289 9.33 -4.83 -0.55
CA GLY A 289 9.32 -6.17 -1.12
C GLY A 289 8.70 -6.21 -2.52
N ARG A 290 7.75 -7.11 -2.75
CA ARG A 290 6.98 -7.24 -4.01
C ARG A 290 5.81 -6.27 -4.13
N LEU A 291 5.57 -5.41 -3.14
CA LEU A 291 4.45 -4.47 -3.18
C LEU A 291 4.74 -3.35 -4.18
N PRO A 292 3.74 -2.90 -4.96
CA PRO A 292 3.91 -1.78 -5.88
C PRO A 292 4.35 -0.53 -5.10
N VAL A 293 5.53 -0.01 -5.45
CA VAL A 293 6.10 1.18 -4.83
C VAL A 293 5.73 2.39 -5.66
N THR A 294 4.85 3.26 -5.14
CA THR A 294 4.52 4.53 -5.80
C THR A 294 5.63 5.55 -5.56
N ILE A 295 5.74 6.58 -6.41
CA ILE A 295 6.69 7.69 -6.25
C ILE A 295 6.49 8.38 -4.91
N HIS A 296 5.25 8.52 -4.45
CA HIS A 296 4.96 9.07 -3.14
C HIS A 296 5.57 8.25 -2.01
N ARG A 297 5.63 6.92 -2.13
CA ARG A 297 6.30 6.04 -1.16
C ARG A 297 7.82 6.16 -1.24
N ILE A 298 8.39 6.32 -2.43
CA ILE A 298 9.83 6.56 -2.65
C ILE A 298 10.25 7.93 -2.10
N GLN A 299 9.47 8.97 -2.37
CA GLN A 299 9.69 10.32 -1.85
C GLN A 299 9.55 10.36 -0.32
N TRP A 300 8.51 9.72 0.21
CA TRP A 300 8.35 9.61 1.66
C TRP A 300 9.52 8.87 2.30
N LEU A 301 9.98 7.76 1.71
CA LEU A 301 11.17 7.01 2.13
C LEU A 301 12.44 7.87 2.13
N GLN A 302 12.65 8.68 1.10
CA GLN A 302 13.80 9.58 0.97
C GLN A 302 13.81 10.66 2.06
N LEU A 303 12.65 11.02 2.60
CA LEU A 303 12.52 11.95 3.72
C LEU A 303 12.72 11.28 5.09
N GLN A 304 12.91 9.97 5.16
CA GLN A 304 13.12 9.25 6.42
C GLN A 304 14.61 9.07 6.75
N PRO A 305 14.98 9.09 8.05
CA PRO A 305 16.36 8.87 8.49
C PRO A 305 16.89 7.52 8.01
N ASP A 306 18.22 7.39 7.86
CA ASP A 306 18.85 6.20 7.25
C ASP A 306 18.54 4.87 7.94
N ASP A 307 18.23 4.92 9.24
CA ASP A 307 17.84 3.75 10.02
C ASP A 307 16.33 3.46 10.03
N PHE A 308 15.53 4.26 9.31
CA PHE A 308 14.08 4.12 9.25
C PHE A 308 13.63 2.76 8.71
N GLY A 309 14.23 2.29 7.62
CA GLY A 309 13.88 0.99 7.02
C GLY A 309 14.06 -0.16 8.02
N PRO A 310 15.28 -0.31 8.59
CA PRO A 310 15.52 -1.26 9.67
C PRO A 310 14.59 -1.09 10.88
N ARG A 311 14.24 0.14 11.28
CA ARG A 311 13.29 0.42 12.37
C ARG A 311 11.85 0.01 12.03
N LEU A 312 11.39 0.29 10.82
CA LEU A 312 10.05 -0.06 10.35
C LEU A 312 9.89 -1.58 10.26
N ILE A 313 10.85 -2.26 9.62
CA ILE A 313 10.89 -3.72 9.54
C ILE A 313 10.89 -4.33 10.94
N PHE A 314 11.72 -3.80 11.85
CA PHE A 314 11.74 -4.25 13.24
C PHE A 314 10.40 -4.05 13.96
N ASN A 315 9.73 -2.91 13.76
CA ASN A 315 8.43 -2.64 14.39
C ASN A 315 7.31 -3.52 13.81
N GLN A 316 7.32 -3.81 12.50
CA GLN A 316 6.39 -4.75 11.87
C GLN A 316 6.62 -6.18 12.38
N GLN A 317 7.88 -6.60 12.46
CA GLN A 317 8.28 -7.89 13.03
C GLN A 317 7.87 -8.00 14.51
N LEU A 318 8.01 -6.92 15.28
CA LEU A 318 7.54 -6.86 16.66
C LEU A 318 6.01 -6.96 16.75
N ALA A 319 5.27 -6.30 15.84
CA ALA A 319 3.80 -6.39 15.76
C ALA A 319 3.31 -7.82 15.51
N ILE A 320 3.92 -8.54 14.56
CA ILE A 320 3.59 -9.96 14.29
C ILE A 320 3.79 -10.80 15.55
N LEU A 321 4.86 -10.57 16.30
CA LEU A 321 5.13 -11.28 17.56
C LEU A 321 4.17 -10.91 18.69
N HIS A 322 3.45 -9.79 18.60
CA HIS A 322 2.43 -9.40 19.58
C HIS A 322 1.07 -10.07 19.34
N GLU A 323 0.73 -10.43 18.10
CA GLU A 323 -0.64 -10.79 17.69
C GLU A 323 -1.14 -12.10 18.32
N ALA A 324 -0.30 -13.14 18.41
CA ALA A 324 -0.70 -14.43 18.99
C ALA A 324 0.51 -15.18 19.58
N SER A 325 0.27 -15.98 20.62
CA SER A 325 1.31 -16.84 21.20
C SER A 325 1.66 -18.00 20.25
N VAL A 326 2.94 -18.16 19.95
CA VAL A 326 3.46 -19.29 19.17
C VAL A 326 3.47 -20.52 20.08
N LEU A 327 2.55 -21.44 19.81
CA LEU A 327 2.53 -22.74 20.49
C LEU A 327 3.64 -23.62 19.91
N SER A 328 4.45 -24.24 20.76
CA SER A 328 5.58 -25.10 20.36
C SER A 328 5.18 -26.37 19.59
N ILE A 329 3.88 -26.66 19.50
CA ILE A 329 3.31 -27.89 18.92
C ILE A 329 3.00 -27.70 17.42
N ASP A 330 2.84 -26.47 16.94
CA ASP A 330 2.59 -26.19 15.52
C ASP A 330 3.90 -25.98 14.75
N GLU A 331 4.49 -27.08 14.28
CA GLU A 331 5.77 -27.07 13.54
C GLU A 331 5.70 -26.31 12.21
N THR A 332 4.56 -26.34 11.53
CA THR A 332 4.32 -25.61 10.28
C THR A 332 4.41 -24.11 10.48
N SER A 333 3.64 -23.55 11.41
CA SER A 333 3.69 -22.12 11.73
C SER A 333 5.05 -21.72 12.30
N THR A 334 5.64 -22.56 13.14
CA THR A 334 6.97 -22.30 13.71
C THR A 334 8.06 -22.25 12.65
N SER A 335 8.03 -23.13 11.64
CA SER A 335 9.01 -23.13 10.54
C SER A 335 8.91 -21.88 9.66
N ILE A 336 7.68 -21.39 9.39
CA ILE A 336 7.45 -20.16 8.64
C ILE A 336 7.98 -18.94 9.41
N LEU A 337 7.70 -18.88 10.72
CA LEU A 337 8.23 -17.83 11.59
C LEU A 337 9.76 -17.90 11.67
N LEU A 338 10.33 -19.11 11.80
CA LEU A 338 11.78 -19.29 11.76
C LEU A 338 12.37 -18.83 10.43
N ALA A 339 11.71 -18.97 9.29
CA ALA A 339 12.21 -18.41 8.02
C ALA A 339 12.14 -16.87 7.99
N MET A 340 11.16 -16.25 8.65
CA MET A 340 10.93 -14.80 8.61
C MET A 340 11.80 -13.99 9.61
N PHE A 341 12.16 -14.54 10.76
CA PHE A 341 12.86 -13.80 11.82
C PHE A 341 14.34 -14.16 11.90
N GLY A 342 15.24 -13.15 11.88
CA GLY A 342 16.66 -13.36 12.17
C GLY A 342 16.95 -13.45 13.68
N ALA A 343 17.93 -14.26 14.09
CA ALA A 343 18.32 -14.40 15.50
C ALA A 343 18.72 -13.07 16.17
N LYS A 344 19.36 -12.16 15.42
CA LYS A 344 19.68 -10.79 15.91
C LYS A 344 18.43 -9.97 16.21
N THR A 345 17.38 -10.09 15.38
CA THR A 345 16.09 -9.41 15.59
C THR A 345 15.41 -9.94 16.83
N LEU A 346 15.36 -11.27 17.01
CA LEU A 346 14.73 -11.90 18.17
C LEU A 346 15.42 -11.52 19.49
N ILE A 347 16.75 -11.49 19.52
CA ILE A 347 17.52 -11.00 20.69
C ILE A 347 17.21 -9.51 20.99
N LYS A 348 17.01 -8.71 19.94
CA LYS A 348 16.62 -7.30 20.09
C LYS A 348 15.17 -7.15 20.60
N VAL A 349 14.27 -8.09 20.30
CA VAL A 349 12.92 -8.15 20.87
C VAL A 349 12.95 -8.51 22.35
N LEU A 350 13.79 -9.46 22.77
CA LEU A 350 13.94 -9.82 24.19
C LEU A 350 14.44 -8.64 25.05
N SER A 351 15.29 -7.77 24.49
CA SER A 351 15.90 -6.65 25.22
C SER A 351 15.13 -5.32 25.11
N THR A 352 14.13 -5.21 24.24
CA THR A 352 13.40 -3.95 24.06
C THR A 352 12.29 -3.75 25.10
N LYS A 353 12.19 -2.54 25.64
CA LYS A 353 11.13 -2.15 26.59
C LYS A 353 9.73 -2.15 25.96
N ARG A 354 9.64 -2.00 24.63
CA ARG A 354 8.36 -1.93 23.89
C ARG A 354 7.72 -3.30 23.63
N ALA A 355 8.43 -4.41 23.87
CA ALA A 355 7.87 -5.75 23.67
C ALA A 355 6.89 -6.11 24.80
N THR A 356 5.78 -6.78 24.44
CA THR A 356 4.84 -7.35 25.41
C THR A 356 5.39 -8.69 25.91
N ALA A 357 4.83 -9.21 26.99
CA ALA A 357 5.17 -10.54 27.49
C ALA A 357 5.03 -11.62 26.39
N THR A 358 3.94 -11.57 25.61
CA THR A 358 3.71 -12.48 24.47
C THR A 358 4.82 -12.41 23.42
N ALA A 359 5.26 -11.20 23.05
CA ALA A 359 6.32 -11.04 22.05
C ALA A 359 7.68 -11.54 22.55
N ARG A 360 8.00 -11.35 23.84
CA ARG A 360 9.21 -11.89 24.45
C ARG A 360 9.18 -13.41 24.53
N LEU A 361 8.04 -13.98 24.94
CA LEU A 361 7.81 -15.42 24.95
C LEU A 361 8.01 -16.01 23.55
N ASN A 362 7.34 -15.46 22.52
CA ASN A 362 7.46 -15.92 21.14
C ASN A 362 8.90 -15.83 20.63
N ALA A 363 9.60 -14.73 20.91
CA ALA A 363 11.00 -14.58 20.52
C ALA A 363 11.91 -15.63 21.18
N SER A 364 11.68 -15.93 22.46
CA SER A 364 12.45 -16.95 23.17
C SER A 364 12.20 -18.38 22.65
N VAL A 365 10.96 -18.70 22.28
CA VAL A 365 10.58 -19.99 21.68
C VAL A 365 11.20 -20.15 20.29
N LEU A 366 11.21 -19.10 19.47
CA LEU A 366 11.86 -19.15 18.16
C LEU A 366 13.40 -19.23 18.27
N LEU A 367 14.00 -18.60 19.29
CA LEU A 367 15.43 -18.72 19.56
C LEU A 367 15.82 -20.11 20.07
N SER A 368 14.96 -20.76 20.87
CA SER A 368 15.22 -22.10 21.39
C SER A 368 15.26 -23.18 20.31
N LYS A 369 14.75 -22.89 19.11
CA LYS A 369 14.80 -23.76 17.92
C LYS A 369 15.96 -23.41 16.97
N ARG A 370 16.91 -22.58 17.40
CA ARG A 370 18.05 -22.12 16.58
C ARG A 370 19.39 -22.36 17.27
N ASN A 371 20.41 -22.56 16.45
CA ASN A 371 21.81 -22.52 16.86
C ASN A 371 22.30 -21.07 16.87
N LEU A 372 22.61 -20.53 18.04
CA LEU A 372 23.14 -19.19 18.19
C LEU A 372 24.63 -19.15 17.83
N THR A 373 25.02 -18.16 17.03
CA THR A 373 26.44 -17.89 16.77
C THR A 373 27.15 -17.38 18.03
N ARG A 374 28.48 -17.55 18.13
CA ARG A 374 29.28 -17.08 19.29
C ARG A 374 28.95 -15.63 19.75
N PRO A 375 28.81 -14.63 18.86
CA PRO A 375 28.46 -13.26 19.28
C PRO A 375 27.04 -13.15 19.88
N GLN A 376 26.08 -13.88 19.32
CA GLN A 376 24.69 -13.90 19.80
C GLN A 376 24.59 -14.59 21.16
N LEU A 377 25.28 -15.73 21.29
CA LEU A 377 25.37 -16.49 22.53
C LEU A 377 26.00 -15.64 23.65
N HIS A 378 27.08 -14.90 23.36
CA HIS A 378 27.70 -14.01 24.33
C HIS A 378 26.72 -12.94 24.87
N VAL A 379 25.89 -12.36 24.00
CA VAL A 379 24.88 -11.37 24.40
C VAL A 379 23.82 -12.01 25.32
N VAL A 380 23.30 -13.18 24.95
CA VAL A 380 22.27 -13.87 25.74
C VAL A 380 22.83 -14.30 27.10
N LEU A 381 24.03 -14.89 27.12
CA LEU A 381 24.71 -15.30 28.35
C LEU A 381 24.99 -14.12 29.30
N LYS A 382 25.38 -12.95 28.75
CA LYS A 382 25.57 -11.74 29.54
C LYS A 382 24.26 -11.22 30.14
N GLN A 383 23.13 -11.35 29.44
CA GLN A 383 21.83 -10.98 29.99
C GLN A 383 21.40 -11.91 31.12
N ILE A 384 21.66 -13.22 30.99
CA ILE A 384 21.47 -14.19 32.08
C ILE A 384 22.33 -13.81 33.30
N ASP A 385 23.57 -13.37 33.11
CA ASP A 385 24.41 -12.86 34.22
C ASP A 385 23.82 -11.62 34.89
N CYS A 386 23.35 -10.65 34.10
CA CYS A 386 22.73 -9.46 34.64
C CYS A 386 21.46 -9.79 35.43
N CYS A 387 20.63 -10.71 34.94
CA CYS A 387 19.43 -11.17 35.64
C CYS A 387 19.75 -11.91 36.95
N THR A 388 20.89 -12.62 37.02
CA THR A 388 21.28 -13.43 38.19
C THR A 388 22.05 -12.67 39.27
N ASN A 389 22.78 -11.62 38.90
CA ASN A 389 23.61 -10.87 39.84
C ASN A 389 22.91 -9.64 40.47
N THR A 390 21.76 -9.21 39.93
CA THR A 390 21.06 -8.01 40.44
C THR A 390 20.05 -8.41 41.52
N SER A 391 20.39 -8.19 42.79
CA SER A 391 19.57 -8.49 43.98
C SER A 391 18.35 -7.59 44.19
N GLN A 392 17.77 -7.03 43.11
CA GLN A 392 16.62 -6.12 43.20
C GLN A 392 15.41 -6.61 42.40
N LYS A 393 14.30 -6.71 43.13
CA LYS A 393 12.87 -6.98 42.81
C LYS A 393 12.28 -6.41 41.50
N MET A 394 13.02 -5.77 40.61
CA MET A 394 12.51 -5.05 39.43
C MET A 394 12.68 -5.77 38.07
N MET A 395 13.25 -6.97 38.03
CA MET A 395 13.49 -7.75 36.80
C MET A 395 13.00 -9.22 36.90
N THR A 396 12.00 -9.48 37.75
CA THR A 396 11.55 -10.85 38.06
C THR A 396 10.88 -11.60 36.92
N ASP A 397 10.42 -10.93 35.85
CA ASP A 397 9.47 -11.57 34.93
C ASP A 397 10.05 -12.03 33.59
N HIS A 398 11.35 -11.82 33.31
CA HIS A 398 11.90 -12.04 31.96
C HIS A 398 13.17 -12.90 31.88
N TRP A 399 13.71 -13.40 33.00
CA TRP A 399 14.91 -14.26 32.97
C TRP A 399 14.64 -15.59 32.25
N THR A 400 13.41 -16.10 32.36
CA THR A 400 12.95 -17.35 31.73
C THR A 400 13.04 -17.29 30.21
N ASP A 401 12.75 -16.14 29.61
CA ASP A 401 12.84 -15.93 28.17
C ASP A 401 14.29 -16.00 27.67
N TRP A 402 15.25 -15.48 28.46
CA TRP A 402 16.67 -15.56 28.13
C TRP A 402 17.23 -16.98 28.30
N VAL A 403 16.82 -17.69 29.35
CA VAL A 403 17.22 -19.10 29.56
C VAL A 403 16.66 -19.98 28.45
N ARG A 404 15.37 -19.83 28.11
CA ARG A 404 14.71 -20.56 27.02
C ARG A 404 15.40 -20.32 25.67
N ALA A 405 15.83 -19.09 25.40
CA ALA A 405 16.52 -18.74 24.15
C ALA A 405 17.84 -19.49 23.93
N VAL A 406 18.52 -19.98 24.99
CA VAL A 406 19.78 -20.73 24.87
C VAL A 406 19.57 -22.22 24.63
N TYR A 407 18.38 -22.74 24.95
CA TYR A 407 18.08 -24.18 25.01
C TYR A 407 18.55 -24.95 23.75
N GLY A 408 18.19 -24.51 22.55
CA GLY A 408 18.58 -25.19 21.31
C GLY A 408 20.07 -25.17 21.00
N THR A 409 20.84 -24.28 21.62
CA THR A 409 22.29 -24.16 21.42
C THR A 409 23.10 -24.99 22.42
N VAL A 410 22.47 -25.51 23.49
CA VAL A 410 23.12 -26.27 24.57
C VAL A 410 23.99 -27.43 24.09
N PRO A 411 23.53 -28.29 23.15
CA PRO A 411 24.34 -29.43 22.70
C PRO A 411 25.67 -28.99 22.07
N MET A 412 25.72 -27.80 21.48
CA MET A 412 26.86 -27.29 20.69
C MET A 412 27.80 -26.38 21.50
N LEU A 413 27.55 -26.19 22.79
CA LEU A 413 28.40 -25.38 23.67
C LEU A 413 29.74 -26.07 23.94
N ASP A 414 30.83 -25.31 24.03
CA ASP A 414 32.10 -25.86 24.54
C ASP A 414 32.03 -26.11 26.05
N SER A 415 32.95 -26.94 26.56
CA SER A 415 33.00 -27.34 27.98
C SER A 415 33.05 -26.15 28.95
N ALA A 416 33.84 -25.13 28.62
CA ALA A 416 33.96 -23.91 29.43
C ALA A 416 32.65 -23.12 29.47
N THR A 417 31.93 -23.01 28.35
CA THR A 417 30.66 -22.30 28.27
C THR A 417 29.52 -23.08 28.93
N ARG A 418 29.52 -24.42 28.85
CA ARG A 418 28.58 -25.29 29.59
C ARG A 418 28.71 -25.11 31.09
N LEU A 419 29.94 -25.21 31.63
CA LEU A 419 30.23 -25.00 33.06
C LEU A 419 29.84 -23.60 33.53
N ARG A 420 30.15 -22.59 32.70
CA ARG A 420 29.77 -21.20 32.97
C ARG A 420 28.24 -21.02 33.00
N LEU A 421 27.49 -21.61 32.07
CA LEU A 421 26.03 -21.55 32.07
C LEU A 421 25.42 -22.31 33.25
N TRP A 422 25.93 -23.51 33.57
CA TRP A 422 25.55 -24.30 34.74
C TRP A 422 25.66 -23.49 36.04
N SER A 423 26.83 -22.86 36.26
CA SER A 423 27.07 -22.04 37.45
C SER A 423 26.12 -20.85 37.59
N ARG A 424 25.54 -20.36 36.49
CA ARG A 424 24.60 -19.23 36.47
C ARG A 424 23.18 -19.69 36.75
N LEU A 425 22.75 -20.81 36.16
CA LEU A 425 21.42 -21.37 36.41
C LEU A 425 21.25 -21.81 37.86
N ALA A 426 22.31 -22.36 38.48
CA ALA A 426 22.31 -22.70 39.91
C ALA A 426 22.03 -21.49 40.83
N LYS A 427 22.41 -20.27 40.42
CA LYS A 427 22.09 -19.03 41.16
C LYS A 427 20.63 -18.60 40.98
N VAL A 428 20.01 -18.89 39.83
CA VAL A 428 18.58 -18.61 39.58
C VAL A 428 17.69 -19.50 40.47
N GLU A 429 18.05 -20.77 40.59
CA GLU A 429 17.31 -21.78 41.37
C GLU A 429 17.18 -21.38 42.86
N GLN A 430 18.19 -20.72 43.42
CA GLN A 430 18.18 -20.23 44.81
C GLN A 430 17.21 -19.04 45.04
N THR A 431 16.73 -18.39 43.97
CA THR A 431 15.93 -17.15 44.05
C THR A 431 14.46 -17.31 43.65
N THR A 432 14.05 -18.46 43.12
CA THR A 432 12.74 -18.61 42.44
C THR A 432 11.88 -19.70 43.09
N TYR A 433 10.76 -19.34 43.73
CA TYR A 433 9.96 -20.29 44.53
C TYR A 433 8.46 -20.42 44.20
N SER A 434 7.92 -19.81 43.12
CA SER A 434 6.46 -19.67 42.98
C SER A 434 5.77 -20.13 41.68
N ASN A 435 6.50 -20.59 40.64
CA ASN A 435 5.86 -20.98 39.37
C ASN A 435 6.41 -22.31 38.79
N GLU A 436 5.53 -23.31 38.66
CA GLU A 436 5.83 -24.67 38.19
C GLU A 436 6.45 -24.70 36.78
N GLN A 437 5.97 -23.86 35.85
CA GLN A 437 6.50 -23.80 34.49
C GLN A 437 7.94 -23.29 34.43
N GLN A 438 8.31 -22.37 35.34
CA GLN A 438 9.66 -21.85 35.42
C GLN A 438 10.62 -22.88 36.00
N ARG A 439 10.13 -23.65 36.99
CA ARG A 439 10.86 -24.77 37.58
C ARG A 439 11.11 -25.88 36.55
N LEU A 440 10.10 -26.25 35.76
CA LEU A 440 10.24 -27.25 34.70
C LEU A 440 11.29 -26.84 33.65
N LEU A 441 11.28 -25.57 33.21
CA LEU A 441 12.28 -25.06 32.27
C LEU A 441 13.72 -25.14 32.83
N LEU A 442 13.91 -24.80 34.10
CA LEU A 442 15.23 -24.92 34.74
C LEU A 442 15.70 -26.36 34.84
N VAL A 443 14.81 -27.26 35.29
CA VAL A 443 15.12 -28.70 35.39
C VAL A 443 15.50 -29.27 34.03
N ASP A 444 14.73 -28.97 32.99
CA ASP A 444 14.97 -29.46 31.63
C ASP A 444 16.28 -28.90 31.03
N MET A 445 16.57 -27.62 31.27
CA MET A 445 17.82 -26.99 30.86
C MET A 445 19.03 -27.57 31.58
N CYS A 446 18.93 -27.81 32.90
CA CYS A 446 19.97 -28.46 33.69
C CYS A 446 20.16 -29.91 33.23
N ALA A 447 19.09 -30.67 33.00
CA ALA A 447 19.18 -32.03 32.46
C ALA A 447 19.89 -32.04 31.11
N SER A 448 19.51 -31.14 30.20
CA SER A 448 20.16 -30.99 28.89
C SER A 448 21.63 -30.62 28.99
N LEU A 449 22.02 -29.76 29.94
CA LEU A 449 23.41 -29.41 30.20
C LEU A 449 24.21 -30.56 30.78
N LEU A 450 23.64 -31.33 31.71
CA LEU A 450 24.27 -32.54 32.26
C LEU A 450 24.52 -33.56 31.16
N VAL A 451 23.50 -33.86 30.35
CA VAL A 451 23.63 -34.76 29.20
C VAL A 451 24.73 -34.28 28.25
N ALA A 452 24.78 -32.99 27.95
CA ALA A 452 25.84 -32.42 27.11
C ALA A 452 27.22 -32.40 27.81
N MET A 453 27.31 -32.49 29.13
CA MET A 453 28.57 -32.54 29.88
C MET A 453 29.11 -33.96 30.05
N ILE A 454 28.30 -34.98 29.81
CA ILE A 454 28.77 -36.37 29.70
C ILE A 454 29.69 -36.43 28.47
N PRO A 455 30.96 -36.84 28.62
CA PRO A 455 31.85 -37.04 27.48
C PRO A 455 31.17 -37.98 26.48
N GLU A 456 31.23 -37.66 25.18
CA GLU A 456 30.83 -38.64 24.17
C GLU A 456 31.59 -39.93 24.46
N MET A 457 30.85 -40.97 24.84
CA MET A 457 31.42 -42.26 25.18
C MET A 457 32.07 -42.75 23.90
N ASN A 458 33.41 -42.74 23.87
CA ASN A 458 34.18 -43.12 22.70
C ASN A 458 33.67 -44.50 22.26
N PRO A 459 33.19 -44.71 21.02
CA PRO A 459 32.66 -46.02 20.60
C PRO A 459 33.71 -47.13 20.78
N ALA A 460 35.00 -46.79 20.71
CA ALA A 460 36.11 -47.69 21.03
C ALA A 460 36.17 -48.13 22.52
N LEU A 461 35.67 -47.32 23.46
CA LEU A 461 35.58 -47.68 24.89
C LEU A 461 34.33 -48.52 25.19
N LEU A 462 33.24 -48.37 24.42
CA LEU A 462 32.07 -49.24 24.50
C LEU A 462 32.40 -50.66 24.02
N ASP A 463 33.18 -50.80 22.94
CA ASP A 463 33.67 -52.10 22.47
C ASP A 463 34.71 -52.71 23.42
N ALA A 464 35.59 -51.91 24.03
CA ALA A 464 36.54 -52.39 25.02
C ALA A 464 35.86 -52.85 26.33
N CYS A 465 34.82 -52.14 26.79
CA CYS A 465 34.03 -52.58 27.93
C CYS A 465 33.21 -53.85 27.60
N ALA A 466 32.61 -53.94 26.40
CA ALA A 466 31.90 -55.14 25.96
C ALA A 466 32.83 -56.36 25.83
N ALA A 467 34.08 -56.17 25.36
CA ALA A 467 35.09 -57.22 25.32
C ALA A 467 35.51 -57.67 26.74
N SER A 468 35.67 -56.74 27.69
CA SER A 468 36.02 -57.09 29.08
C SER A 468 34.93 -57.87 29.82
N TYR A 469 33.65 -57.67 29.49
CA TYR A 469 32.54 -58.45 30.03
C TYR A 469 32.42 -59.85 29.41
N LEU A 470 32.94 -60.07 28.20
CA LEU A 470 32.99 -61.38 27.55
C LEU A 470 34.21 -62.21 28.00
N GLU A 471 35.34 -61.58 28.32
CA GLU A 471 36.51 -62.27 28.90
C GLU A 471 36.32 -62.63 30.38
N ALA A 472 35.53 -61.86 31.15
CA ALA A 472 35.22 -62.17 32.54
C ALA A 472 34.10 -63.22 32.72
N SER A 473 33.39 -63.58 31.64
CA SER A 473 32.31 -64.59 31.64
C SER A 473 32.67 -65.88 30.90
N ALA A 474 33.92 -66.04 30.47
CA ALA A 474 34.48 -67.31 30.02
C ALA A 474 35.19 -68.03 31.18
N PRO A 475 34.59 -69.07 31.81
CA PRO A 475 35.37 -69.99 32.62
C PRO A 475 36.30 -70.76 31.68
N GLY A 476 37.60 -70.57 31.85
CA GLY A 476 38.59 -71.54 31.40
C GLY A 476 38.47 -72.79 32.28
N LEU A 477 38.27 -73.94 31.61
CA LEU A 477 38.49 -75.33 32.05
C LEU A 477 37.82 -75.79 33.35
#